data_AF-V5YMV4-F1
#
_entry.id   AF-V5YMV4-F1
#
_cell.length_a   1.000
_cell.length_b   1.000
_cell.length_c   1.000
_cell.angle_alpha   90.00
_cell.angle_beta   90.00
_cell.angle_gamma   90.00
#
_symmetry.space_group_name_H-M   'P 1'
#
loop_
_entity.id
_entity.type
_entity.pdbx_description
1 polymer ?
#
loop_
_entity_poly.entity_id
_entity_poly.type
_entity_poly.pdbx_seq_one_letter_code
_entity_poly.pdbx_strand_id
1 'polypeptide(L)'
;MTQTNDYVRAVEVPGAGGLFAVELRDGGWSVADGPGSALCEPDERDLAGWHIPVRFASEQEAVAAIKSGPHAMFDIQPGSAWPQHCVALGGRAIEAKEDRG
;
A
#
# COMPACT_ATOMS: atom_id res chain seq x y z
N MET A 1 13.35 -7.10 -2.69
CA MET A 1 12.35 -7.20 -3.77
C MET A 1 12.15 -5.81 -4.31
N THR A 2 12.09 -5.64 -5.63
CA THR A 2 11.71 -4.36 -6.24
C THR A 2 10.24 -4.11 -5.93
N GLN A 3 9.91 -2.93 -5.40
CA GLN A 3 8.52 -2.56 -5.14
C GLN A 3 7.82 -2.33 -6.48
N THR A 4 6.68 -2.97 -6.71
CA THR A 4 5.87 -2.80 -7.91
C THR A 4 4.50 -2.26 -7.53
N ASN A 5 3.84 -1.52 -8.42
CA ASN A 5 2.46 -1.09 -8.26
C ASN A 5 1.47 -1.88 -9.15
N ASP A 6 1.88 -3.07 -9.61
CA ASP A 6 1.04 -3.99 -10.40
C ASP A 6 0.19 -4.88 -9.49
N TYR A 7 -0.79 -4.29 -8.81
CA TYR A 7 -1.67 -4.98 -7.87
C TYR A 7 -2.63 -5.94 -8.59
N VAL A 8 -3.02 -7.00 -7.88
CA VAL A 8 -4.03 -7.96 -8.34
C VAL A 8 -5.43 -7.38 -8.13
N ARG A 9 -5.62 -6.67 -7.01
CA ARG A 9 -6.89 -6.08 -6.63
C ARG A 9 -6.64 -4.80 -5.84
N ALA A 10 -7.56 -3.85 -5.95
CA ALA A 10 -7.59 -2.64 -5.15
C ALA A 10 -9.01 -2.39 -4.64
N VAL A 11 -9.12 -2.05 -3.37
CA VAL A 11 -10.38 -1.71 -2.70
C VAL A 11 -10.22 -0.33 -2.09
N GLU A 12 -10.90 0.66 -2.69
CA GLU A 12 -10.93 2.00 -2.13
C GLU A 12 -11.58 1.98 -0.75
N VAL A 13 -10.99 2.70 0.21
CA VAL A 13 -11.59 2.88 1.54
C VAL A 13 -12.30 4.23 1.58
N PRO A 14 -13.65 4.25 1.61
CA PRO A 14 -14.42 5.49 1.53
C PRO A 14 -14.08 6.44 2.68
N GLY A 15 -13.86 7.71 2.34
CA GLY A 15 -13.53 8.76 3.31
C GLY A 15 -12.08 8.76 3.79
N ALA A 16 -11.22 7.88 3.27
CA ALA A 16 -9.80 7.80 3.63
C ALA A 16 -8.88 8.64 2.73
N GLY A 17 -9.42 9.58 1.94
CA GLY A 17 -8.61 10.49 1.13
C GLY A 17 -7.90 9.83 -0.05
N GLY A 18 -8.56 8.87 -0.72
CA GLY A 18 -8.00 8.18 -1.89
C GLY A 18 -7.05 7.03 -1.56
N LEU A 19 -7.16 6.47 -0.34
CA LEU A 19 -6.39 5.29 0.05
C LEU A 19 -7.11 3.99 -0.31
N PHE A 20 -6.32 3.01 -0.72
CA PHE A 20 -6.76 1.69 -1.18
C PHE A 20 -6.13 0.58 -0.34
N ALA A 21 -6.91 -0.43 0.00
CA ALA A 21 -6.40 -1.74 0.40
C ALA A 21 -6.10 -2.53 -0.88
N VAL A 22 -4.85 -2.95 -1.07
CA VAL A 22 -4.40 -3.56 -2.32
C VAL A 22 -3.86 -4.97 -2.10
N GLU A 23 -4.26 -5.90 -2.96
CA GLU A 23 -3.75 -7.27 -2.99
C GLU A 23 -2.57 -7.35 -3.96
N LEU A 24 -1.49 -7.96 -3.50
CA LEU A 24 -0.24 -8.06 -4.24
C LEU A 24 -0.10 -9.45 -4.84
N ARG A 25 0.78 -9.60 -5.83
CA ARG A 25 0.96 -10.87 -6.55
C ARG A 25 1.44 -12.03 -5.66
N ASP A 26 1.99 -11.72 -4.49
CA ASP A 26 2.40 -12.70 -3.49
C ASP A 26 1.25 -13.16 -2.58
N GLY A 27 0.01 -12.68 -2.82
CA GLY A 27 -1.19 -12.98 -2.03
C GLY A 27 -1.31 -12.18 -0.74
N GLY A 28 -0.33 -11.32 -0.43
CA GLY A 28 -0.39 -10.43 0.71
C GLY A 28 -1.11 -9.11 0.41
N TRP A 29 -1.64 -8.49 1.44
CA TRP A 29 -2.36 -7.22 1.35
C TRP A 29 -1.52 -6.04 1.83
N SER A 30 -1.77 -4.86 1.30
CA SER A 30 -1.08 -3.63 1.69
C SER A 30 -1.98 -2.40 1.56
N VAL A 31 -1.44 -1.22 1.85
CA VAL A 31 -2.12 0.08 1.74
C VAL A 31 -1.44 0.90 0.67
N ALA A 32 -2.19 1.51 -0.24
CA ALA A 32 -1.67 2.35 -1.30
C ALA A 32 -2.45 3.67 -1.45
N ASP A 33 -1.82 4.69 -2.03
CA ASP A 33 -2.44 5.95 -2.46
C ASP A 33 -2.98 5.91 -3.90
N GLY A 34 -3.29 4.70 -4.39
CA GLY A 34 -3.91 4.49 -5.68
C GLY A 34 -4.14 3.01 -5.98
N PRO A 35 -4.90 2.70 -7.04
CA PRO A 35 -5.30 1.33 -7.38
C PRO A 35 -4.22 0.50 -8.09
N GLY A 36 -3.09 1.08 -8.48
CA GLY A 36 -1.99 0.38 -9.15
C GLY A 36 -2.08 0.35 -10.67
N SER A 37 -0.91 0.28 -11.33
CA SER A 37 -0.74 0.49 -12.79
C SER A 37 -1.46 -0.55 -13.63
N ALA A 38 -1.58 -1.77 -13.09
CA ALA A 38 -2.30 -2.86 -13.74
C ALA A 38 -3.82 -2.67 -13.75
N LEU A 39 -4.35 -1.82 -12.87
CA LEU A 39 -5.78 -1.54 -12.73
C LEU A 39 -6.19 -0.17 -13.30
N CYS A 40 -5.23 0.62 -13.77
CA CYS A 40 -5.44 1.89 -14.45
C CYS A 40 -5.43 1.74 -15.97
N GLU A 41 -6.17 2.61 -16.65
CA GLU A 41 -6.04 2.78 -18.10
C GLU A 41 -4.61 3.24 -18.46
N PRO A 42 -4.09 2.93 -19.66
CA PRO A 42 -2.69 3.18 -20.02
C PRO A 42 -2.20 4.61 -19.82
N ASP A 43 -3.06 5.60 -20.02
CA ASP A 43 -2.79 7.03 -19.86
C ASP A 43 -2.84 7.51 -18.40
N GLU A 44 -3.39 6.71 -17.49
CA GLU A 44 -3.52 7.03 -16.06
C GLU A 44 -2.47 6.30 -15.19
N ARG A 45 -1.63 5.44 -15.79
CA ARG A 45 -0.66 4.61 -15.07
C ARG A 45 0.36 5.40 -14.24
N ASP A 46 0.71 6.60 -14.65
CA ASP A 46 1.63 7.47 -13.91
C ASP A 46 1.02 7.96 -12.58
N LEU A 47 -0.31 7.90 -12.43
CA LEU A 47 -1.07 8.32 -11.25
C LEU A 47 -1.56 7.14 -10.41
N ALA A 48 -1.14 5.92 -10.75
CA ALA A 48 -1.68 4.69 -10.19
C ALA A 48 -1.38 4.48 -8.69
N GLY A 49 -0.50 5.29 -8.08
CA GLY A 49 -0.15 5.19 -6.66
C GLY A 49 0.79 4.03 -6.33
N TRP A 50 1.30 4.05 -5.10
CA TRP A 50 2.30 3.15 -4.55
C TRP A 50 1.86 2.65 -3.17
N HIS A 51 2.22 1.40 -2.88
CA HIS A 51 1.87 0.78 -1.60
C HIS A 51 2.96 0.99 -0.56
N ILE A 52 2.60 0.90 0.72
CA ILE A 52 3.57 0.82 1.81
C ILE A 52 4.33 -0.53 1.77
N PRO A 53 5.60 -0.60 2.20
CA PRO A 53 6.38 -1.84 2.23
C PRO A 53 5.99 -2.73 3.43
N VAL A 54 4.71 -3.09 3.50
CA VAL A 54 4.12 -3.93 4.56
C VAL A 54 3.19 -4.97 3.94
N ARG A 55 3.08 -6.13 4.60
CA ARG A 55 2.15 -7.22 4.28
C ARG A 55 1.19 -7.50 5.42
N PHE A 56 -0.11 -7.42 5.11
CA PHE A 56 -1.20 -7.93 5.91
C PHE A 56 -1.66 -9.29 5.37
N ALA A 57 -2.25 -10.11 6.23
CA ALA A 57 -2.76 -11.43 5.85
C ALA A 57 -4.10 -11.35 5.12
N SER A 58 -4.84 -10.23 5.25
CA SER A 58 -6.17 -10.07 4.67
C SER A 58 -6.48 -8.63 4.27
N GLU A 59 -7.46 -8.48 3.38
CA GLU A 59 -8.08 -7.21 3.00
C GLU A 59 -8.56 -6.44 4.25
N GLN A 60 -9.21 -7.13 5.18
CA GLN A 60 -9.82 -6.53 6.37
C GLN A 60 -8.78 -5.87 7.28
N GLU A 61 -7.60 -6.48 7.43
CA GLU A 61 -6.48 -5.91 8.19
C GLU A 61 -5.95 -4.63 7.53
N ALA A 62 -5.75 -4.64 6.21
CA ALA A 62 -5.31 -3.45 5.47
C ALA A 62 -6.34 -2.31 5.56
N VAL A 63 -7.63 -2.62 5.42
CA VAL A 63 -8.72 -1.64 5.59
C VAL A 63 -8.76 -1.09 7.03
N ALA A 64 -8.56 -1.94 8.04
CA ALA A 64 -8.50 -1.50 9.43
C ALA A 64 -7.31 -0.55 9.68
N ALA A 65 -6.16 -0.83 9.06
CA ALA A 65 -4.99 0.04 9.13
C ALA A 65 -5.23 1.42 8.51
N ILE A 66 -5.93 1.47 7.36
CA ILE A 66 -6.33 2.74 6.72
C ILE A 66 -7.27 3.54 7.62
N LYS A 67 -8.31 2.90 8.17
CA LYS A 67 -9.33 3.58 9.01
C LYS A 67 -8.78 4.14 10.31
N SER A 68 -7.70 3.56 10.82
CA SER A 68 -7.02 4.00 12.04
C SER A 68 -5.74 4.78 11.76
N GLY A 69 -5.52 5.15 10.48
CA GLY A 69 -4.30 5.77 9.99
C GLY A 69 -3.85 7.01 10.76
N PRO A 70 -2.55 7.34 10.74
CA PRO A 70 -2.03 8.52 11.40
C PRO A 70 -2.57 9.81 10.76
N HIS A 71 -2.66 10.88 11.54
CA HIS A 71 -2.93 12.24 11.03
C HIS A 71 -1.68 12.84 10.38
N ALA A 72 -1.20 12.19 9.30
CA ALA A 72 -0.03 12.59 8.54
C ALA A 72 -0.27 12.37 7.04
N MET A 73 0.45 13.10 6.20
CA MET A 73 0.44 12.84 4.75
C MET A 73 0.85 11.39 4.48
N PHE A 74 0.24 10.78 3.47
CA PHE A 74 0.63 9.45 3.04
C PHE A 74 2.06 9.45 2.50
N ASP A 75 2.88 8.56 3.03
CA ASP A 75 4.30 8.43 2.68
C ASP A 75 4.71 6.97 2.83
N ILE A 76 5.18 6.37 1.73
CA ILE A 76 5.57 4.96 1.68
C ILE A 76 6.98 4.70 2.22
N GLN A 77 7.76 5.73 2.55
CA GLN A 77 9.12 5.58 3.07
C GLN A 77 9.10 4.73 4.34
N PRO A 78 9.92 3.66 4.47
CA PRO A 78 9.86 2.70 5.57
C PRO A 78 9.90 3.32 6.99
N GLY A 79 10.52 4.48 7.14
CA GLY A 79 10.62 5.21 8.41
C GLY A 79 9.52 6.25 8.66
N SER A 80 8.58 6.45 7.74
CA SER A 80 7.50 7.42 7.89
C SER A 80 6.41 6.89 8.83
N ALA A 81 5.45 7.77 9.17
CA ALA A 81 4.36 7.43 10.09
C ALA A 81 3.48 6.27 9.58
N TRP A 82 3.29 6.14 8.27
CA TRP A 82 2.34 5.17 7.71
C TRP A 82 2.83 3.72 7.77
N PRO A 83 4.05 3.37 7.29
CA PRO A 83 4.59 2.03 7.45
C PRO A 83 4.77 1.63 8.93
N GLN A 84 5.20 2.57 9.79
CA GLN A 84 5.32 2.32 11.23
C GLN A 84 3.96 1.99 11.86
N HIS A 85 2.92 2.77 11.54
CA HIS A 85 1.55 2.51 11.98
C HIS A 85 1.06 1.14 11.53
N CYS A 86 1.29 0.80 10.26
CA CYS A 86 0.84 -0.47 9.70
C CYS A 86 1.55 -1.68 10.33
N VAL A 87 2.84 -1.54 10.67
CA VAL A 87 3.57 -2.56 11.44
C VAL A 87 3.01 -2.70 12.85
N ALA A 88 2.69 -1.59 13.52
CA ALA A 88 2.10 -1.60 14.86
C ALA A 88 0.73 -2.30 14.90
N LEU A 89 0.00 -2.33 13.78
CA LEU A 89 -1.28 -3.03 13.62
C LEU A 89 -1.16 -4.49 13.15
N GLY A 90 0.06 -5.05 13.14
CA GLY A 90 0.29 -6.45 12.80
C GLY A 90 0.75 -6.68 11.36
N GLY A 91 0.93 -5.62 10.58
CA GLY A 91 1.55 -5.71 9.27
C GLY A 91 3.02 -6.13 9.37
N ARG A 92 3.47 -6.99 8.47
CA ARG A 92 4.86 -7.44 8.41
C ARG A 92 5.64 -6.56 7.47
N ALA A 93 6.65 -5.84 7.99
CA ALA A 93 7.58 -5.09 7.15
C ALA A 93 8.29 -6.04 6.18
N ILE A 94 8.44 -5.59 4.94
CA ILE A 94 9.25 -6.25 3.92
C ILE A 94 10.42 -5.35 3.61
N GLU A 95 11.62 -5.91 3.68
CA GLU A 95 12.83 -5.19 3.31
C GLU A 95 12.74 -4.83 1.82
N ALA A 96 12.60 -3.52 1.54
CA ALA A 96 12.90 -3.00 0.23
C ALA A 96 14.39 -3.28 0.00
N LYS A 97 14.73 -4.12 -0.99
CA LYS A 97 16.12 -4.20 -1.41
C LYS A 97 16.35 -2.94 -2.23
N GLU A 98 17.17 -2.03 -1.72
CA GLU A 98 17.74 -0.95 -2.54
C GLU A 98 18.56 -1.59 -3.66
N ASP A 99 18.04 -1.63 -4.89
CA ASP A 99 18.90 -1.82 -6.05
C ASP A 99 19.64 -0.50 -6.27
N ARG A 100 20.89 -0.45 -5.81
CA ARG A 100 21.88 0.50 -6.31
C ARG A 100 22.37 -0.03 -7.65
N GLY A 101 21.59 0.20 -8.70
CA GLY A 101 21.98 0.02 -10.10
C GLY A 101 22.51 1.31 -10.69
#